data_AF-A0A956C781-F1
#
_entry.id   AF-A0A956C781-F1
#
_cell.length_a   1.000
_cell.length_b   1.000
_cell.length_c   1.000
_cell.angle_alpha   90.00
_cell.angle_beta   90.00
_cell.angle_gamma   90.00
#
_symmetry.space_group_name_H-M   'P 1'
#
loop_
_entity.id
_entity.type
_entity.pdbx_description
1 polymer ?
#
loop_
_entity_poly.entity_id
_entity_poly.type
_entity_poly.pdbx_seq_one_letter_code
_entity_poly.pdbx_strand_id
1 'polypeptide(L)'
;LVKLWLAVTKDEQLKRFKEREATKFKQFKITPDDWRNRKKWDDYVAAAGDMIDRTSTAIAPWKIVEANDKHLARVRVIETIIARMKEAF
;
A
#
# COMPACT_ATOMS: atom_id res chain seq x y z
N LEU A 1 3.59 18.13 -1.80
CA LEU A 1 3.03 17.00 -1.00
C LEU A 1 3.44 15.68 -1.64
N VAL A 2 3.84 14.67 -0.88
CA VAL A 2 4.18 13.32 -1.41
C VAL A 2 3.13 12.33 -0.95
N LYS A 3 2.49 11.63 -1.91
CA LYS A 3 1.46 10.61 -1.65
C LYS A 3 1.91 9.27 -2.21
N LEU A 4 1.75 8.19 -1.44
CA LEU A 4 2.27 6.86 -1.76
C LEU A 4 1.15 5.82 -1.63
N TRP A 5 0.92 5.04 -2.68
CA TRP A 5 0.03 3.88 -2.66
C TRP A 5 0.85 2.60 -2.70
N LEU A 6 0.80 1.82 -1.61
CA LEU A 6 1.52 0.54 -1.50
C LEU A 6 0.68 -0.59 -2.11
N ALA A 7 0.91 -0.90 -3.38
CA ALA A 7 0.19 -1.93 -4.11
C ALA A 7 0.70 -3.32 -3.72
N VAL A 8 -0.13 -4.08 -3.00
CA VAL A 8 0.09 -5.50 -2.70
C VAL A 8 -0.88 -6.33 -3.53
N THR A 9 -0.49 -7.50 -4.00
CA THR A 9 -1.43 -8.40 -4.70
C THR A 9 -2.40 -9.05 -3.73
N LYS A 10 -3.56 -9.49 -4.26
CA LYS A 10 -4.57 -10.23 -3.48
C LYS A 10 -3.96 -11.46 -2.82
N ASP A 11 -3.03 -12.15 -3.47
CA ASP A 11 -2.40 -13.36 -2.96
C ASP A 11 -1.36 -13.07 -1.87
N GLU A 12 -0.49 -12.08 -2.09
CA GLU A 12 0.51 -11.70 -1.09
C GLU A 12 -0.15 -11.16 0.19
N GLN A 13 -1.27 -10.43 0.06
CA GLN A 13 -2.06 -10.03 1.23
C GLN A 13 -2.59 -11.26 1.99
N LEU A 14 -3.13 -12.27 1.31
CA LEU A 14 -3.63 -13.50 1.96
C LEU A 14 -2.54 -14.21 2.72
N LYS A 15 -1.39 -14.40 2.07
CA LYS A 15 -0.21 -15.03 2.68
C LYS A 15 0.18 -14.31 3.96
N ARG A 16 0.26 -12.98 3.93
CA ARG A 16 0.57 -12.15 5.10
C ARG A 16 -0.47 -12.25 6.21
N PHE A 17 -1.75 -12.39 5.88
CA PHE A 17 -2.82 -12.56 6.88
C PHE A 17 -2.66 -13.90 7.61
N LYS A 18 -2.51 -14.99 6.86
CA LYS A 18 -2.27 -16.34 7.44
C LYS A 18 -1.01 -16.39 8.29
N GLU A 19 0.08 -15.76 7.85
CA GLU A 19 1.32 -15.65 8.63
C GLU A 19 1.12 -14.90 9.96
N ARG A 20 0.27 -13.86 9.99
CA ARG A 20 -0.03 -13.10 11.21
C ARG A 20 -0.83 -13.94 12.19
N GLU A 21 -1.79 -14.73 11.72
CA GLU A 21 -2.57 -15.66 12.55
C GLU A 21 -1.68 -16.75 13.16
N ALA A 22 -0.73 -17.28 12.38
CA ALA A 22 0.18 -18.32 12.85
C ALA A 22 1.27 -17.80 13.80
N THR A 23 1.65 -16.53 13.72
CA THR A 23 2.75 -15.96 14.52
C THR A 23 2.22 -15.31 15.80
N LYS A 24 2.42 -15.96 16.96
CA LYS A 24 1.92 -15.51 18.29
C LYS A 24 2.10 -14.01 18.56
N PHE A 25 3.29 -13.46 18.33
CA PHE A 25 3.56 -12.04 18.59
C PHE A 25 3.03 -11.07 17.51
N LYS A 26 2.46 -11.57 16.40
CA LYS A 26 1.84 -10.76 15.34
C LYS A 26 0.32 -10.88 15.30
N GLN A 27 -0.27 -11.78 16.08
CA GLN A 27 -1.73 -12.05 16.08
C GLN A 27 -2.55 -10.79 16.38
N PHE A 28 -2.04 -9.87 17.20
CA PHE A 28 -2.71 -8.60 17.47
C PHE A 28 -2.89 -7.70 16.22
N LYS A 29 -2.21 -8.00 15.10
CA LYS A 29 -2.25 -7.25 13.82
C LYS A 29 -3.25 -7.83 12.82
N ILE A 30 -4.05 -8.80 13.20
CA ILE A 30 -5.08 -9.40 12.36
C ILE A 30 -6.36 -9.54 13.16
N THR A 31 -7.46 -9.10 12.56
CA THR A 31 -8.78 -9.03 13.19
C THR A 31 -9.84 -9.57 12.23
N PRO A 32 -11.07 -9.86 12.70
CA PRO A 32 -12.18 -10.22 11.81
C PRO A 32 -12.47 -9.16 10.73
N ASP A 33 -12.16 -7.89 11.01
CA ASP A 33 -12.36 -6.77 10.11
C ASP A 33 -11.41 -6.79 8.91
N ASP A 34 -10.17 -7.26 9.08
CA ASP A 34 -9.23 -7.46 7.97
C ASP A 34 -9.80 -8.45 6.95
N TRP A 35 -10.38 -9.55 7.44
CA TRP A 35 -11.04 -10.56 6.60
C TRP A 35 -12.30 -10.04 5.92
N ARG A 36 -13.11 -9.25 6.63
CA ARG A 36 -14.28 -8.56 6.05
C ARG A 36 -13.87 -7.59 4.95
N ASN A 37 -12.82 -6.80 5.17
CA ASN A 37 -12.32 -5.83 4.19
C ASN A 37 -11.73 -6.53 2.97
N ARG A 38 -11.01 -7.64 3.19
CA ARG A 38 -10.50 -8.47 2.08
C ARG A 38 -11.59 -9.03 1.17
N LYS A 39 -12.77 -9.38 1.72
CA LYS A 39 -13.93 -9.81 0.89
C LYS A 39 -14.38 -8.71 -0.08
N LYS A 40 -14.12 -7.44 0.24
CA LYS A 40 -14.41 -6.26 -0.59
C LYS A 40 -13.21 -5.82 -1.43
N TRP A 41 -12.32 -6.75 -1.77
CA TRP A 41 -11.08 -6.44 -2.50
C TRP A 41 -11.34 -5.61 -3.76
N ASP A 42 -12.29 -6.05 -4.58
CA ASP A 42 -12.56 -5.43 -5.88
C ASP A 42 -13.13 -4.01 -5.71
N ASP A 43 -13.98 -3.78 -4.69
CA ASP A 43 -14.46 -2.44 -4.31
C ASP A 43 -13.32 -1.51 -3.89
N TYR A 44 -12.37 -2.01 -3.09
CA TYR A 44 -11.20 -1.23 -2.67
C TYR A 44 -10.28 -0.90 -3.84
N VAL A 45 -10.09 -1.82 -4.80
CA VAL A 45 -9.29 -1.57 -6.00
C VAL A 45 -9.95 -0.50 -6.86
N ALA A 46 -11.26 -0.58 -7.09
CA ALA A 46 -12.01 0.42 -7.83
C ALA A 46 -11.92 1.79 -7.14
N ALA A 47 -12.18 1.86 -5.83
CA ALA A 47 -12.10 3.10 -5.07
C ALA A 47 -10.68 3.70 -5.04
N ALA A 48 -9.64 2.87 -4.95
CA ALA A 48 -8.26 3.33 -5.03
C ALA A 48 -7.92 3.87 -6.43
N GLY A 49 -8.44 3.24 -7.49
CA GLY A 49 -8.35 3.73 -8.86
C GLY A 49 -8.97 5.12 -9.00
N ASP A 50 -10.23 5.29 -8.58
CA ASP A 50 -10.93 6.59 -8.59
C ASP A 50 -10.18 7.65 -7.79
N MET A 51 -9.68 7.30 -6.59
CA MET A 51 -8.91 8.22 -5.75
C MET A 51 -7.64 8.68 -6.47
N ILE A 52 -6.89 7.76 -7.07
CA ILE A 52 -5.63 8.10 -7.76
C ILE A 52 -5.92 8.97 -8.98
N ASP A 53 -6.89 8.56 -9.81
CA ASP A 53 -7.26 9.27 -11.03
C ASP A 53 -7.71 10.71 -10.75
N ARG A 54 -8.63 10.88 -9.79
CA ARG A 54 -9.27 12.18 -9.53
C ARG A 54 -8.45 13.13 -8.67
N THR A 55 -7.44 12.63 -7.95
CA THR A 55 -6.69 13.44 -6.97
C THR A 55 -5.19 13.50 -7.23
N SER A 56 -4.67 12.79 -8.24
CA SER A 56 -3.27 12.93 -8.65
C SER A 56 -3.11 14.20 -9.49
N THR A 57 -2.44 15.21 -8.93
CA THR A 57 -2.23 16.50 -9.59
C THR A 57 -0.74 16.75 -9.85
N ALA A 58 -0.40 17.74 -10.68
CA ALA A 58 0.99 18.08 -10.97
C ALA A 58 1.80 18.42 -9.70
N ILE A 59 1.21 19.16 -8.77
CA ILE A 59 1.86 19.60 -7.52
C ILE A 59 1.80 18.56 -6.39
N ALA A 60 0.91 17.59 -6.50
CA ALA A 60 0.72 16.52 -5.52
C ALA A 60 0.31 15.21 -6.23
N PRO A 61 1.23 14.56 -6.94
CA PRO A 61 0.93 13.31 -7.63
C PRO A 61 0.91 12.13 -6.65
N TRP A 62 0.14 11.11 -6.99
CA TRP A 62 0.23 9.80 -6.35
C TRP A 62 1.38 8.97 -6.94
N LYS A 63 2.20 8.36 -6.10
CA LYS A 63 3.16 7.33 -6.52
C LYS A 63 2.67 5.95 -6.13
N ILE A 64 2.49 5.09 -7.12
CA ILE A 64 2.23 3.66 -6.89
C ILE A 64 3.57 2.96 -6.63
N VAL A 65 3.63 2.17 -5.56
CA VAL A 65 4.80 1.41 -5.14
C VAL A 65 4.42 -0.06 -5.04
N GLU A 66 5.14 -0.91 -5.78
CA GLU A 66 5.01 -2.36 -5.72
C GLU A 66 5.47 -2.86 -4.34
N ALA A 67 4.53 -3.35 -3.53
CA ALA A 67 4.72 -3.61 -2.12
C ALA A 67 4.68 -5.10 -1.74
N ASN A 68 4.80 -5.98 -2.74
CA ASN A 68 4.91 -7.43 -2.52
C ASN A 68 6.22 -7.80 -1.82
N ASP A 69 7.34 -7.21 -2.22
CA ASP A 69 8.60 -7.28 -1.49
C ASP A 69 8.72 -6.07 -0.56
N LYS A 70 8.84 -6.31 0.75
CA LYS A 70 8.92 -5.23 1.76
C LYS A 70 10.24 -4.47 1.70
N HIS A 71 11.35 -5.12 1.36
CA HIS A 71 12.65 -4.47 1.28
C HIS A 71 12.70 -3.55 0.07
N LEU A 72 12.29 -4.06 -1.10
CA LEU A 72 12.20 -3.25 -2.31
C LEU A 72 11.27 -2.06 -2.14
N ALA A 73 10.08 -2.28 -1.55
CA ALA A 73 9.12 -1.21 -1.32
C ALA A 73 9.67 -0.10 -0.42
N ARG A 74 10.43 -0.43 0.62
CA ARG A 74 11.06 0.56 1.50
C ARG A 74 12.07 1.42 0.75
N VAL A 75 12.92 0.80 -0.08
CA VAL A 75 13.90 1.50 -0.91
C VAL A 75 13.17 2.45 -1.87
N ARG A 76 12.18 1.94 -2.62
CA ARG A 76 11.36 2.74 -3.55
C ARG A 76 10.69 3.94 -2.89
N VAL A 77 10.16 3.78 -1.68
CA VAL A 77 9.55 4.86 -0.90
C VAL A 77 10.58 5.94 -0.57
N ILE A 78 11.73 5.54 -0.02
CA ILE A 78 12.80 6.48 0.35
C ILE A 78 13.32 7.23 -0.87
N GLU A 79 13.62 6.52 -1.96
CA GLU A 79 14.06 7.11 -3.23
C GLU A 79 13.04 8.12 -3.77
N THR A 80 11.74 7.77 -3.73
CA THR A 80 10.67 8.67 -4.16
C THR A 80 10.65 9.94 -3.32
N ILE A 81 10.76 9.82 -1.99
CA ILE A 81 10.76 10.98 -1.10
C ILE A 81 11.98 11.87 -1.38
N ILE A 82 13.18 11.29 -1.49
CA ILE A 82 14.42 12.04 -1.77
C ILE A 82 14.31 12.78 -3.11
N ALA A 83 13.81 12.12 -4.16
CA ALA A 83 13.63 12.75 -5.46
C ALA A 83 12.69 13.96 -5.38
N ARG A 84 11.55 13.82 -4.69
CA ARG A 84 10.59 14.91 -4.49
C ARG A 84 11.12 16.05 -3.65
N MET A 85 11.96 15.76 -2.66
CA MET A 85 12.63 16.80 -1.88
C MET A 85 13.62 17.58 -2.76
N LYS A 86 14.39 16.89 -3.60
CA LYS A 86 15.34 17.55 -4.53
C LYS A 86 14.66 18.44 -5.57
N GLU A 87 13.48 18.06 -6.07
CA GLU A 87 12.69 18.90 -6.99
C GLU A 87 12.13 20.17 -6.34
N ALA A 88 12.02 20.19 -5.00
CA ALA A 88 11.45 21.31 -4.26
C ALA A 88 12.47 22.40 -3.89
N PHE A 89 13.76 22.13 -4.08
CA PHE A 89 14.88 23.06 -3.88
C PHE A 89 15.51 23.41 -5.23
#